data_AF-A0A847NB39-F1
#
_entry.id   AF-A0A847NB39-F1
#
_cell.length_a   1.000
_cell.length_b   1.000
_cell.length_c   1.000
_cell.angle_alpha   90.00
_cell.angle_beta   90.00
_cell.angle_gamma   90.00
#
_symmetry.space_group_name_H-M   'P 1'
#
loop_
_entity.id
_entity.type
_entity.pdbx_description
1 polymer ?
#
loop_
_entity_poly.entity_id
_entity_poly.type
_entity_poly.pdbx_seq_one_letter_code
_entity_poly.pdbx_strand_id
1 'polypeptide(L)'
;MDKKPSFKPYNQGQITFLPPSLEELIPEDHIVRIVDSAIENIDTKPLYEKYEGGGASSYNPVMMLKIIIYAYTQKIFSCRGIAKNCRENIMFMWLSGMNMPDYKTIDRFRVQRMKDIIPDIFTEVIAMLHSKGYIKLEKYFLESTRIKPDAGKDSWSWVKNPKKFNEKLREKCEELLESIGEIERQENQEFGEEDLPELKAGKDIGSQSILDTADKINKKLSRKPEDSTNRWEGLKKLWRGFSGVK
;
A
#
# COMPACT_ATOMS: atom_id res chain seq x y z
N MET A 1 27.54 24.11 34.06
CA MET A 1 27.87 23.72 32.67
C MET A 1 26.63 23.09 32.07
N ASP A 2 26.03 23.72 31.06
CA ASP A 2 24.82 23.19 30.41
C ASP A 2 25.12 21.90 29.64
N LYS A 3 24.43 20.81 30.02
CA LYS A 3 24.52 19.52 29.33
C LYS A 3 23.81 19.64 27.97
N LYS A 4 24.58 19.73 26.89
CA LYS A 4 24.03 19.65 25.54
C LYS A 4 23.53 18.22 25.25
N PRO A 5 22.39 18.06 24.57
CA PRO A 5 21.92 16.73 24.16
C PRO A 5 22.87 16.12 23.13
N SER A 6 23.17 14.82 23.28
CA SER A 6 23.89 14.05 22.26
C SER A 6 22.89 13.33 21.36
N PHE A 7 23.08 13.43 20.04
CA PHE A 7 22.24 12.77 19.04
C PHE A 7 22.98 11.58 18.42
N LYS A 8 22.21 10.63 17.86
CA LYS A 8 22.77 9.58 17.00
C LYS A 8 23.33 10.20 15.72
N PRO A 9 24.40 9.65 15.13
CA PRO A 9 24.91 10.12 13.84
C PRO A 9 23.82 10.00 12.77
N TYR A 10 23.71 11.01 11.91
CA TYR A 10 22.74 11.10 10.83
C TYR A 10 23.47 11.40 9.52
N ASN A 11 23.55 10.39 8.65
CA ASN A 11 24.25 10.51 7.37
C ASN A 11 23.53 9.66 6.31
N GLN A 12 22.87 10.31 5.35
CA GLN A 12 22.21 9.62 4.25
C GLN A 12 23.20 9.08 3.20
N GLY A 13 24.41 9.64 3.12
CA GLY A 13 25.47 9.21 2.20
C GLY A 13 26.39 8.15 2.79
N GLN A 14 25.96 7.45 3.85
CA GLN A 14 26.76 6.40 4.46
C GLN A 14 26.90 5.21 3.49
N ILE A 15 28.13 4.91 3.10
CA ILE A 15 28.45 3.78 2.23
C ILE A 15 28.74 2.56 3.12
N THR A 16 28.13 1.42 2.81
CA THR A 16 28.47 0.12 3.41
C THR A 16 29.40 -0.67 2.48
N PHE A 17 30.27 -1.52 3.05
CA PHE A 17 31.21 -2.33 2.26
C PHE A 17 30.50 -3.39 1.40
N LEU A 18 29.42 -3.98 1.92
CA LEU A 18 28.47 -4.81 1.18
C LEU A 18 27.05 -4.27 1.40
N PRO A 19 26.18 -4.26 0.37
CA PRO A 19 24.78 -3.95 0.57
C PRO A 19 24.13 -5.07 1.39
N PRO A 20 23.30 -4.76 2.40
CA PRO A 20 22.52 -5.77 3.11
C PRO A 20 21.56 -6.46 2.15
N SER A 21 21.27 -7.74 2.38
CA SER A 21 20.21 -8.43 1.64
C SER A 21 18.84 -7.83 2.01
N LEU A 22 17.88 -7.87 1.08
CA LEU A 22 16.51 -7.41 1.39
C LEU A 22 15.90 -8.20 2.56
N GLU A 23 16.22 -9.48 2.63
CA GLU A 23 15.85 -10.40 3.71
C GLU A 23 16.24 -9.86 5.10
N GLU A 24 17.48 -9.38 5.24
CA GLU A 24 18.01 -8.82 6.50
C GLU A 24 17.32 -7.50 6.91
N LEU A 25 16.79 -6.76 5.94
CA LEU A 25 16.08 -5.50 6.20
C LEU A 25 14.63 -5.72 6.66
N ILE A 26 14.13 -6.95 6.55
CA ILE A 26 12.74 -7.31 6.87
C ILE A 26 12.71 -8.12 8.17
N PRO A 27 12.08 -7.60 9.24
CA PRO A 27 11.91 -8.34 10.48
C PRO A 27 11.25 -9.71 10.28
N GLU A 28 11.66 -10.72 11.04
CA GLU A 28 11.14 -12.09 10.91
C GLU A 28 9.63 -12.21 11.19
N ASP A 29 9.11 -11.36 12.08
CA ASP A 29 7.71 -11.30 12.49
C ASP A 29 6.84 -10.42 11.57
N HIS A 30 7.44 -9.86 10.51
CA HIS A 30 6.75 -8.95 9.61
C HIS A 30 5.67 -9.66 8.78
N ILE A 31 4.52 -9.01 8.61
CA ILE A 31 3.34 -9.55 7.89
C ILE A 31 3.66 -9.98 6.45
N VAL A 32 4.64 -9.33 5.79
CA VAL A 32 5.08 -9.69 4.44
C VAL A 32 5.54 -11.14 4.33
N ARG A 33 6.24 -11.67 5.35
CA ARG A 33 6.77 -13.04 5.38
C ARG A 33 5.65 -14.06 5.58
N ILE A 34 4.61 -13.66 6.30
CA ILE A 34 3.42 -14.49 6.54
C ILE A 34 2.61 -14.63 5.24
N VAL A 35 2.43 -13.52 4.53
CA VAL A 35 1.77 -13.51 3.22
C VAL A 35 2.57 -14.33 2.21
N ASP A 36 3.89 -14.13 2.17
CA ASP A 36 4.80 -14.91 1.33
C ASP A 36 4.68 -16.42 1.59
N SER A 37 4.80 -16.83 2.86
CA SER A 37 4.69 -18.22 3.27
C SER A 37 3.31 -18.80 2.96
N ALA A 38 2.24 -18.05 3.17
CA ALA A 38 0.88 -18.52 2.88
C ALA A 38 0.69 -18.80 1.38
N ILE A 39 1.21 -17.93 0.52
CA ILE A 39 1.06 -18.05 -0.94
C ILE A 39 2.01 -19.11 -1.51
N GLU A 40 3.19 -19.32 -0.95
CA GLU A 40 4.08 -20.42 -1.36
C GLU A 40 3.50 -21.81 -1.10
N ASN A 41 2.59 -21.95 -0.13
CA ASN A 41 2.01 -23.23 0.24
C ASN A 41 0.69 -23.56 -0.49
N ILE A 42 0.22 -22.73 -1.42
CA ILE A 42 -0.99 -23.02 -2.21
C ILE A 42 -0.65 -23.92 -3.40
N ASP A 43 -1.64 -24.64 -3.94
CA ASP A 43 -1.47 -25.29 -5.24
C ASP A 43 -1.41 -24.21 -6.32
N THR A 44 -0.23 -24.03 -6.91
CA THR A 44 0.03 -23.00 -7.91
C THR A 44 -0.29 -23.46 -9.33
N LYS A 45 -0.60 -24.74 -9.56
CA LYS A 45 -0.93 -25.26 -10.90
C LYS A 45 -2.05 -24.47 -11.59
N PRO A 46 -3.18 -24.14 -10.93
CA PRO A 46 -4.24 -23.36 -11.57
C PRO A 46 -3.79 -21.96 -11.99
N LEU A 47 -2.73 -21.42 -11.37
CA LEU A 47 -2.18 -20.12 -11.75
C LEU A 47 -1.39 -20.20 -13.05
N TYR A 48 -0.61 -21.28 -13.22
CA TYR A 48 0.22 -21.49 -14.42
C TYR A 48 -0.59 -21.95 -15.63
N GLU A 49 -1.68 -22.71 -15.43
CA GLU A 49 -2.55 -23.18 -16.52
C GLU A 49 -3.22 -22.04 -17.31
N LYS A 50 -3.33 -20.85 -16.71
CA LYS A 50 -3.86 -19.64 -17.37
C LYS A 50 -2.85 -18.93 -18.28
N TYR A 51 -1.64 -19.48 -18.40
CA TYR A 51 -0.60 -18.96 -19.27
C TYR A 51 -0.39 -19.91 -20.44
N GLU A 52 -0.54 -19.36 -21.64
CA GLU A 52 -0.13 -20.04 -22.86
C GLU A 52 1.39 -19.88 -23.05
N GLY A 53 2.01 -20.91 -23.61
CA GLY A 53 3.42 -20.86 -23.98
C GLY A 53 3.67 -20.02 -25.24
N GLY A 54 4.88 -19.48 -25.35
CA GLY A 54 5.34 -18.71 -26.51
C GLY A 54 5.28 -17.18 -26.32
N GLY A 55 6.07 -16.46 -27.12
CA GLY A 55 6.19 -15.00 -27.04
C GLY A 55 7.16 -14.51 -25.95
N ALA A 56 6.95 -13.28 -25.48
CA ALA A 56 7.79 -12.64 -24.46
C ALA A 56 7.57 -13.28 -23.08
N SER A 57 8.64 -13.37 -22.29
CA SER A 57 8.59 -13.92 -20.93
C SER A 57 7.59 -13.15 -20.06
N SER A 58 6.67 -13.88 -19.44
CA SER A 58 5.73 -13.32 -18.46
C SER A 58 6.35 -13.33 -17.05
N TYR A 59 5.92 -12.41 -16.19
CA TYR A 59 6.24 -12.47 -14.76
C TYR A 59 5.68 -13.74 -14.12
N ASN A 60 6.36 -14.22 -13.08
CA ASN A 60 5.90 -15.39 -12.33
C ASN A 60 4.52 -15.10 -11.69
N PRO A 61 3.49 -15.93 -11.95
CA PRO A 61 2.15 -15.68 -11.42
C PRO A 61 2.06 -15.73 -9.90
N VAL A 62 2.90 -16.52 -9.24
CA VAL A 62 2.99 -16.59 -7.78
C VAL A 62 3.50 -15.27 -7.22
N MET A 63 4.53 -14.70 -7.84
CA MET A 63 5.06 -13.38 -7.49
C MET A 63 4.00 -12.29 -7.67
N MET A 64 3.30 -12.29 -8.81
CA MET A 64 2.21 -11.32 -9.09
C MET A 64 1.08 -11.41 -8.06
N LEU A 65 0.74 -12.63 -7.64
CA LEU A 65 -0.26 -12.86 -6.59
C LEU A 65 0.22 -12.33 -5.23
N LYS A 66 1.47 -12.61 -4.86
CA LYS A 66 2.08 -12.11 -3.61
C LYS A 66 2.01 -10.60 -3.48
N ILE A 67 2.43 -9.87 -4.51
CA ILE A 67 2.44 -8.40 -4.46
C ILE A 67 1.02 -7.83 -4.35
N ILE A 68 0.03 -8.42 -5.03
CA ILE A 68 -1.37 -7.95 -4.99
C ILE A 68 -1.99 -8.21 -3.63
N ILE A 69 -1.88 -9.43 -3.12
CA ILE A 69 -2.46 -9.79 -1.83
C ILE A 69 -1.81 -8.95 -0.72
N TYR A 70 -0.48 -8.83 -0.73
CA TYR A 70 0.23 -8.00 0.23
C TYR A 70 -0.20 -6.52 0.11
N ALA A 71 -0.31 -5.97 -1.10
CA ALA A 71 -0.81 -4.61 -1.30
C ALA A 71 -2.18 -4.39 -0.67
N TYR A 72 -3.10 -5.32 -0.85
CA TYR A 72 -4.44 -5.22 -0.27
C TYR A 72 -4.39 -5.27 1.26
N THR A 73 -3.52 -6.07 1.88
CA THR A 73 -3.32 -6.01 3.34
C THR A 73 -2.83 -4.63 3.82
N GLN A 74 -2.00 -3.97 3.01
CA GLN A 74 -1.47 -2.63 3.27
C GLN A 74 -2.40 -1.50 2.78
N LYS A 75 -3.59 -1.83 2.27
CA LYS A 75 -4.58 -0.88 1.73
C LYS A 75 -4.10 -0.09 0.52
N ILE A 76 -3.14 -0.66 -0.21
CA ILE A 76 -2.67 -0.14 -1.49
C ILE A 76 -3.51 -0.85 -2.56
N PHE A 77 -4.50 -0.13 -3.06
CA PHE A 77 -5.50 -0.72 -3.96
C PHE A 77 -5.25 -0.43 -5.43
N SER A 78 -4.58 0.68 -5.75
CA SER A 78 -4.36 1.05 -7.13
C SER A 78 -3.19 0.32 -7.78
N CYS A 79 -3.32 -0.10 -9.03
CA CYS A 79 -2.25 -0.78 -9.78
C CYS A 79 -1.02 0.12 -9.91
N ARG A 80 -1.22 1.42 -10.14
CA ARG A 80 -0.12 2.39 -10.15
C ARG A 80 0.57 2.47 -8.79
N GLY A 81 -0.21 2.45 -7.70
CA GLY A 81 0.31 2.38 -6.34
C GLY A 81 1.10 1.10 -6.05
N ILE A 82 0.64 -0.06 -6.54
CA ILE A 82 1.37 -1.32 -6.43
C ILE A 82 2.67 -1.27 -7.23
N ALA A 83 2.62 -0.83 -8.49
CA ALA A 83 3.80 -0.68 -9.34
C ALA A 83 4.84 0.27 -8.72
N LYS A 84 4.40 1.39 -8.14
CA LYS A 84 5.25 2.30 -7.38
C LYS A 84 5.94 1.60 -6.22
N ASN A 85 5.18 0.85 -5.41
CA ASN A 85 5.75 0.15 -4.27
C ASN A 85 6.77 -0.91 -4.70
N CYS A 86 6.57 -1.61 -5.83
CA CYS A 86 7.59 -2.51 -6.38
C CYS A 86 8.92 -1.79 -6.74
N ARG A 87 8.90 -0.47 -6.98
CA ARG A 87 10.09 0.34 -7.30
C ARG A 87 10.78 0.94 -6.07
N GLU A 88 10.06 1.15 -4.97
CA GLU A 88 10.53 2.00 -3.86
C GLU A 88 10.48 1.30 -2.49
N ASN A 89 9.63 0.29 -2.32
CA ASN A 89 9.36 -0.33 -1.03
C ASN A 89 10.07 -1.68 -0.91
N ILE A 90 10.98 -1.79 0.07
CA ILE A 90 11.77 -2.99 0.37
C ILE A 90 10.91 -4.25 0.48
N MET A 91 9.72 -4.16 1.09
CA MET A 91 8.82 -5.30 1.27
C MET A 91 8.29 -5.82 -0.06
N PHE A 92 7.95 -4.92 -0.98
CA PHE A 92 7.47 -5.28 -2.31
C PHE A 92 8.61 -5.73 -3.20
N MET A 93 9.79 -5.10 -3.12
CA MET A 93 11.00 -5.53 -3.81
C MET A 93 11.38 -6.96 -3.43
N TRP A 94 11.25 -7.32 -2.15
CA TRP A 94 11.51 -8.66 -1.67
C TRP A 94 10.51 -9.67 -2.23
N LEU A 95 9.20 -9.39 -2.13
CA LEU A 95 8.15 -10.25 -2.71
C LEU A 95 8.27 -10.40 -4.24
N SER A 96 8.68 -9.32 -4.92
CA SER A 96 8.84 -9.33 -6.37
C SER A 96 10.19 -9.90 -6.83
N GLY A 97 11.11 -10.20 -5.91
CA GLY A 97 12.48 -10.56 -6.26
C GLY A 97 13.15 -9.50 -7.14
N MET A 98 12.94 -8.21 -6.81
CA MET A 98 13.41 -7.03 -7.55
C MET A 98 12.80 -6.85 -8.95
N ASN A 99 11.77 -7.62 -9.30
CA ASN A 99 11.02 -7.37 -10.52
C ASN A 99 10.10 -6.16 -10.36
N MET A 100 9.97 -5.38 -11.44
CA MET A 100 9.19 -4.14 -11.46
C MET A 100 8.09 -4.23 -12.51
N PRO A 101 7.02 -5.00 -12.26
CA PRO A 101 5.88 -5.05 -13.18
C PRO A 101 5.24 -3.66 -13.30
N ASP A 102 4.86 -3.29 -14.53
CA ASP A 102 4.12 -2.06 -14.77
C ASP A 102 2.66 -2.18 -14.29
N TYR A 103 2.01 -1.03 -14.11
CA TYR A 103 0.63 -1.01 -13.62
C TYR A 103 -0.33 -1.76 -14.59
N LYS A 104 -0.05 -1.72 -15.90
CA LYS A 104 -0.85 -2.42 -16.93
C LYS A 104 -0.74 -3.93 -16.81
N THR A 105 0.43 -4.46 -16.45
CA THR A 105 0.66 -5.89 -16.26
C THR A 105 -0.02 -6.37 -14.99
N ILE A 106 0.03 -5.57 -13.91
CA ILE A 106 -0.70 -5.83 -12.67
C ILE A 106 -2.22 -5.83 -12.93
N ASP A 107 -2.74 -4.82 -13.63
CA ASP A 107 -4.15 -4.72 -13.96
C ASP A 107 -4.61 -5.90 -14.83
N ARG A 108 -3.85 -6.23 -15.89
CA ARG A 108 -4.13 -7.37 -16.75
C ARG A 108 -4.15 -8.68 -15.98
N PHE A 109 -3.19 -8.88 -15.08
CA PHE A 109 -3.15 -10.07 -14.23
C PHE A 109 -4.39 -10.17 -13.34
N ARG A 110 -4.78 -9.07 -12.68
CA ARG A 110 -5.94 -9.01 -11.79
C ARG A 110 -7.26 -9.22 -12.53
N VAL A 111 -7.50 -8.48 -13.61
CA VAL A 111 -8.81 -8.40 -14.28
C VAL A 111 -9.03 -9.55 -15.27
N GLN A 112 -7.98 -9.94 -16.02
CA GLN A 112 -8.13 -10.93 -17.09
C GLN A 112 -7.80 -12.34 -16.63
N ARG A 113 -6.73 -12.52 -15.84
CA ARG A 113 -6.22 -13.86 -15.52
C ARG A 113 -6.76 -14.39 -14.19
N MET A 114 -6.83 -13.57 -13.15
CA MET A 114 -7.06 -14.05 -11.78
C MET A 114 -8.34 -13.53 -11.11
N LYS A 115 -9.30 -13.03 -11.89
CA LYS A 115 -10.56 -12.43 -11.38
C LYS A 115 -11.35 -13.36 -10.46
N ASP A 116 -11.31 -14.65 -10.76
CA ASP A 116 -11.98 -15.75 -10.10
C ASP A 116 -11.19 -16.31 -8.91
N ILE A 117 -9.87 -16.17 -8.90
CA ILE A 117 -8.99 -16.78 -7.88
C ILE A 117 -8.64 -15.80 -6.75
N ILE A 118 -8.41 -14.52 -7.10
CA ILE A 118 -8.02 -13.49 -6.13
C ILE A 118 -9.03 -13.35 -4.98
N PRO A 119 -10.36 -13.32 -5.20
CA PRO A 119 -11.32 -13.15 -4.11
C PRO A 119 -11.22 -14.24 -3.04
N ASP A 120 -11.10 -15.50 -3.45
CA ASP A 120 -11.02 -16.63 -2.52
C ASP A 120 -9.69 -16.60 -1.75
N ILE A 121 -8.56 -16.42 -2.44
CA ILE A 121 -7.24 -16.33 -1.78
C ILE A 121 -7.18 -15.13 -0.82
N PHE A 122 -7.68 -13.97 -1.24
CA PHE A 122 -7.69 -12.78 -0.41
C PHE A 122 -8.52 -12.96 0.85
N THR A 123 -9.70 -13.58 0.74
CA THR A 123 -10.59 -13.85 1.87
C THR A 123 -9.90 -14.76 2.89
N GLU A 124 -9.26 -15.84 2.44
CA GLU A 124 -8.54 -16.79 3.32
C GLU A 124 -7.32 -16.15 3.98
N VAL A 125 -6.56 -15.34 3.25
CA VAL A 125 -5.40 -14.63 3.82
C VAL A 125 -5.84 -13.62 4.87
N ILE A 126 -6.90 -12.86 4.64
CA ILE A 126 -7.45 -11.93 5.65
C ILE A 126 -8.00 -12.69 6.87
N ALA A 127 -8.68 -13.82 6.66
CA ALA A 127 -9.16 -14.68 7.75
C ALA A 127 -7.99 -15.18 8.63
N MET A 128 -6.91 -15.65 8.00
CA MET A 128 -5.69 -16.08 8.68
C MET A 128 -5.01 -14.94 9.45
N LEU A 129 -4.90 -13.76 8.83
CA LEU A 129 -4.25 -12.60 9.47
C LEU A 129 -5.07 -12.09 10.66
N HIS A 130 -6.40 -12.17 10.58
CA HIS A 130 -7.29 -11.87 11.70
C HIS A 130 -7.16 -12.91 12.83
N SER A 131 -7.15 -14.21 12.50
CA SER A 131 -7.07 -15.27 13.51
C SER A 131 -5.74 -15.24 14.28
N LYS A 132 -4.65 -14.87 13.61
CA LYS A 132 -3.34 -14.66 14.23
C LYS A 132 -3.17 -13.30 14.92
N GLY A 133 -4.16 -12.41 14.83
CA GLY A 133 -4.16 -11.11 15.53
C GLY A 133 -3.37 -9.99 14.86
N TYR A 134 -2.89 -10.18 13.62
CA TYR A 134 -2.18 -9.14 12.86
C TYR A 134 -3.12 -8.03 12.37
N ILE A 135 -4.39 -8.37 12.13
CA ILE A 135 -5.39 -7.42 11.59
C ILE A 135 -6.65 -7.45 12.44
N LYS A 136 -7.18 -6.27 12.75
CA LYS A 136 -8.55 -6.10 13.28
C LYS A 136 -9.48 -5.77 12.11
N LEU A 137 -10.40 -6.67 11.77
CA LEU A 137 -11.27 -6.55 10.59
C LEU A 137 -12.05 -5.23 10.57
N GLU A 138 -12.61 -4.83 11.72
CA GLU A 138 -13.34 -3.57 11.86
C GLU A 138 -12.52 -2.37 11.39
N LYS A 139 -11.30 -2.21 11.92
CA LYS A 139 -10.41 -1.11 11.55
C LYS A 139 -9.93 -1.24 10.11
N TYR A 140 -9.68 -2.46 9.65
CA TYR A 140 -9.22 -2.71 8.30
C TYR A 140 -10.24 -2.23 7.27
N PHE A 141 -11.46 -2.75 7.35
CA PHE A 141 -12.54 -2.42 6.42
C PHE A 141 -13.03 -0.98 6.58
N LEU A 142 -13.19 -0.47 7.81
CA LEU A 142 -13.64 0.90 8.03
C LEU A 142 -12.69 1.95 7.42
N GLU A 143 -11.39 1.67 7.39
CA GLU A 143 -10.41 2.57 6.76
C GLU A 143 -10.33 2.37 5.25
N SER A 144 -10.54 1.15 4.74
CA SER A 144 -10.52 0.88 3.29
C SER A 144 -11.79 1.35 2.58
N THR A 145 -12.94 1.37 3.25
CA THR A 145 -14.23 1.74 2.65
C THR A 145 -14.60 3.21 2.80
N ARG A 146 -13.77 4.08 3.39
CA ARG A 146 -14.06 5.54 3.54
C ARG A 146 -14.37 6.27 2.23
N ILE A 147 -14.11 5.65 1.09
CA ILE A 147 -14.42 6.13 -0.26
C ILE A 147 -15.92 5.93 -0.60
N LYS A 148 -16.63 5.02 0.09
CA LYS A 148 -18.09 4.87 0.07
C LYS A 148 -18.65 5.17 1.48
N PRO A 149 -19.27 6.35 1.72
CA PRO A 149 -19.78 6.75 3.04
C PRO A 149 -20.90 5.86 3.62
N ASP A 150 -21.40 4.87 2.88
CA ASP A 150 -22.64 4.16 3.21
C ASP A 150 -22.43 2.69 3.64
N ALA A 151 -21.33 2.42 4.33
CA ALA A 151 -21.28 1.26 5.22
C ALA A 151 -22.05 1.66 6.49
N GLY A 152 -23.38 1.59 6.42
CA GLY A 152 -24.28 1.75 7.56
C GLY A 152 -23.80 0.93 8.76
N LYS A 153 -24.29 1.27 9.96
CA LYS A 153 -23.95 0.69 11.28
C LYS A 153 -23.91 -0.86 11.28
N ASP A 154 -22.88 -1.45 10.70
CA ASP A 154 -22.71 -2.88 10.66
C ASP A 154 -22.21 -3.28 12.04
N SER A 155 -23.08 -3.97 12.77
CA SER A 155 -22.71 -4.58 14.02
C SER A 155 -21.67 -5.66 13.73
N TRP A 156 -20.39 -5.36 13.99
CA TRP A 156 -19.25 -6.27 13.95
C TRP A 156 -19.37 -7.49 14.90
N SER A 157 -20.55 -7.70 15.50
CA SER A 157 -20.92 -8.88 16.27
C SER A 157 -20.72 -10.20 15.52
N TRP A 158 -20.81 -10.21 14.19
CA TRP A 158 -20.58 -11.39 13.37
C TRP A 158 -19.14 -11.91 13.43
N VAL A 159 -18.16 -11.06 13.74
CA VAL A 159 -16.75 -11.46 13.91
C VAL A 159 -16.59 -12.50 15.02
N LYS A 160 -17.47 -12.47 16.02
CA LYS A 160 -17.48 -13.41 17.14
C LYS A 160 -18.30 -14.67 16.87
N ASN A 161 -19.02 -14.75 15.75
CA ASN A 161 -19.91 -15.85 15.41
C ASN A 161 -19.31 -16.75 14.33
N PRO A 162 -18.80 -17.96 14.67
CA PRO A 162 -18.13 -18.83 13.71
C PRO A 162 -19.00 -19.21 12.50
N LYS A 163 -20.32 -19.33 12.68
CA LYS A 163 -21.23 -19.73 11.60
C LYS A 163 -21.41 -18.65 10.54
N LYS A 164 -21.34 -17.38 10.94
CA LYS A 164 -21.52 -16.23 10.05
C LYS A 164 -20.20 -15.60 9.63
N PHE A 165 -19.09 -15.97 10.29
CA PHE A 165 -17.79 -15.34 10.09
C PHE A 165 -17.32 -15.43 8.63
N ASN A 166 -17.25 -16.64 8.07
CA ASN A 166 -16.76 -16.85 6.71
C ASN A 166 -17.65 -16.18 5.67
N GLU A 167 -18.98 -16.31 5.81
CA GLU A 167 -19.96 -15.74 4.89
C GLU A 167 -19.89 -14.20 4.87
N LYS A 168 -19.93 -13.57 6.04
CA LYS A 168 -19.86 -12.11 6.15
C LYS A 168 -18.48 -11.55 5.79
N LEU A 169 -17.40 -12.29 6.09
CA LEU A 169 -16.07 -11.89 5.67
C LEU A 169 -15.94 -11.89 4.15
N ARG A 170 -16.45 -12.93 3.49
CA ARG A 170 -16.48 -13.03 2.03
C ARG A 170 -17.26 -11.86 1.42
N GLU A 171 -18.45 -11.57 1.92
CA GLU A 171 -19.27 -10.42 1.48
C GLU A 171 -18.49 -9.10 1.59
N LYS A 172 -17.80 -8.86 2.72
CA LYS A 172 -16.98 -7.65 2.90
C LYS A 172 -15.74 -7.61 2.02
N CYS A 173 -15.10 -8.75 1.76
CA CYS A 173 -14.00 -8.85 0.81
C CYS A 173 -14.46 -8.57 -0.62
N GLU A 174 -15.63 -9.07 -1.03
CA GLU A 174 -16.22 -8.83 -2.35
C GLU A 174 -16.63 -7.36 -2.53
N GLU A 175 -17.29 -6.76 -1.54
CA GLU A 175 -17.58 -5.31 -1.52
C GLU A 175 -16.31 -4.47 -1.68
N LEU A 176 -15.24 -4.86 -0.97
CA LEU A 176 -13.94 -4.19 -1.06
C LEU A 176 -13.35 -4.33 -2.46
N LEU A 177 -13.30 -5.53 -3.03
CA LEU A 177 -12.76 -5.76 -4.38
C LEU A 177 -13.56 -5.00 -5.46
N GLU A 178 -14.87 -4.87 -5.32
CA GLU A 178 -15.68 -4.04 -6.19
C GLU A 178 -15.31 -2.55 -6.07
N SER A 179 -15.13 -2.06 -4.84
CA SER A 179 -14.67 -0.69 -4.60
C SER A 179 -13.28 -0.42 -5.19
N ILE A 180 -12.38 -1.41 -5.14
CA ILE A 180 -11.05 -1.34 -5.77
C ILE A 180 -11.20 -1.19 -7.29
N GLY A 181 -12.11 -1.95 -7.90
CA GLY A 181 -12.41 -1.82 -9.33
C GLY A 181 -12.92 -0.43 -9.72
N GLU A 182 -13.66 0.25 -8.84
CA GLU A 182 -14.10 1.63 -9.06
C GLU A 182 -12.96 2.65 -8.90
N ILE A 183 -12.11 2.49 -7.88
CA ILE A 183 -10.92 3.32 -7.68
C ILE A 183 -10.03 3.29 -8.92
N GLU A 184 -9.83 2.10 -9.48
CA GLU A 184 -9.03 1.92 -10.69
C GLU A 184 -9.64 2.57 -11.92
N ARG A 185 -10.97 2.54 -12.06
CA ARG A 185 -11.67 3.26 -13.14
C ARG A 185 -11.49 4.76 -13.00
N GLN A 186 -11.62 5.31 -11.80
CA GLN A 186 -11.42 6.74 -11.53
C GLN A 186 -9.97 7.15 -11.79
N GLU A 187 -9.00 6.37 -11.32
CA GLU A 187 -7.58 6.63 -11.56
C GLU A 187 -7.25 6.56 -13.06
N ASN A 188 -7.82 5.60 -13.79
CA ASN A 188 -7.66 5.55 -15.25
C ASN A 188 -8.32 6.71 -16.00
N GLN A 189 -9.42 7.28 -15.47
CA GLN A 189 -10.01 8.50 -16.03
C GLN A 189 -9.15 9.73 -15.76
N GLU A 190 -8.51 9.81 -14.59
CA GLU A 190 -7.66 10.94 -14.20
C GLU A 190 -6.33 10.96 -14.95
N PHE A 191 -5.63 9.81 -14.99
CA PHE A 191 -4.28 9.72 -15.56
C PHE A 191 -4.26 9.20 -17.02
N GLY A 192 -5.36 8.64 -17.52
CA GLY A 192 -5.43 8.07 -18.86
C GLY A 192 -4.38 6.97 -19.09
N GLU A 193 -3.64 7.09 -20.19
CA GLU A 193 -2.52 6.20 -20.55
C GLU A 193 -1.21 6.53 -19.82
N GLU A 194 -1.19 7.59 -19.02
CA GLU A 194 0.00 8.01 -18.29
C GLU A 194 0.12 7.29 -16.94
N ASP A 195 1.38 7.04 -16.52
CA ASP A 195 1.71 6.58 -15.18
C ASP A 195 1.82 7.80 -14.23
N LEU A 196 2.11 7.55 -12.94
CA LEU A 196 2.13 8.57 -11.90
C LEU A 196 3.01 9.78 -12.27
N PRO A 197 2.56 11.03 -11.99
CA PRO A 197 3.28 12.25 -12.36
C PRO A 197 4.72 12.30 -11.84
N GLU A 198 4.99 11.69 -10.69
CA GLU A 198 6.32 11.61 -10.07
C GLU A 198 7.37 10.93 -10.96
N LEU A 199 6.97 10.00 -11.84
CA LEU A 199 7.88 9.36 -12.80
C LEU A 199 8.32 10.31 -13.92
N LYS A 200 7.52 11.34 -14.21
CA LYS A 200 7.84 12.40 -15.18
C LYS A 200 8.48 13.62 -14.52
N ALA A 201 8.31 13.78 -13.21
CA ALA A 201 8.79 14.92 -12.42
C ALA A 201 10.33 15.00 -12.29
N GLY A 202 11.05 13.95 -12.73
CA GLY A 202 12.51 13.93 -12.73
C GLY A 202 13.20 14.90 -13.70
N LYS A 203 12.46 15.68 -14.50
CA LYS A 203 13.07 16.59 -15.49
C LYS A 203 13.35 18.02 -15.03
N ASP A 204 12.68 18.59 -14.03
CA ASP A 204 12.84 20.04 -13.75
C ASP A 204 12.44 20.52 -12.33
N ILE A 205 12.77 19.79 -11.26
CA ILE A 205 12.86 20.49 -9.95
C ILE A 205 14.19 21.26 -9.96
N GLY A 206 14.16 22.45 -10.56
CA GLY A 206 15.35 23.30 -10.63
C GLY A 206 15.89 23.56 -9.23
N SER A 207 17.21 23.39 -9.04
CA SER A 207 17.90 23.58 -7.75
C SER A 207 17.53 24.88 -7.04
N GLN A 208 17.20 25.93 -7.81
CA GLN A 208 16.75 27.22 -7.29
C GLN A 208 15.42 27.16 -6.53
N SER A 209 14.44 26.39 -7.01
CA SER A 209 13.12 26.26 -6.34
C SER A 209 13.23 25.60 -4.96
N ILE A 210 14.20 24.69 -4.79
CA ILE A 210 14.52 24.02 -3.53
C ILE A 210 15.12 25.05 -2.55
N LEU A 211 16.08 25.85 -3.02
CA LEU A 211 16.71 26.91 -2.22
C LEU A 211 15.70 27.97 -1.77
N ASP A 212 14.84 28.44 -2.68
CA ASP A 212 13.80 29.43 -2.36
C ASP A 212 12.81 28.89 -1.32
N THR A 213 12.51 27.59 -1.38
CA THR A 213 11.66 26.91 -0.40
C THR A 213 12.37 26.77 0.95
N ALA A 214 13.65 26.42 0.95
CA ALA A 214 14.47 26.36 2.16
C ALA A 214 14.55 27.72 2.86
N ASP A 215 14.72 28.82 2.11
CA ASP A 215 14.72 30.17 2.66
C ASP A 215 13.39 30.56 3.29
N LYS A 216 12.28 30.18 2.68
CA LYS A 216 10.94 30.38 3.26
C LYS A 216 10.78 29.58 4.56
N ILE A 217 11.30 28.36 4.64
CA ILE A 217 11.28 27.52 5.85
C ILE A 217 12.13 28.18 6.94
N ASN A 218 13.35 28.60 6.62
CA ASN A 218 14.27 29.26 7.56
C ASN A 218 13.66 30.55 8.16
N LYS A 219 13.02 31.39 7.32
CA LYS A 219 12.27 32.58 7.76
C LYS A 219 11.10 32.27 8.69
N LYS A 220 10.50 31.08 8.59
CA LYS A 220 9.39 30.64 9.47
C LYS A 220 9.90 30.06 10.79
N LEU A 221 11.05 29.38 10.77
CA LEU A 221 11.68 28.78 11.96
C LEU A 221 12.32 29.82 12.89
N SER A 222 12.73 30.98 12.37
CA SER A 222 13.34 32.06 13.16
C SER A 222 12.34 32.90 13.98
N ARG A 223 11.02 32.71 13.82
CA ARG A 223 9.99 33.40 14.62
C ARG A 223 9.84 32.70 15.98
N LYS A 224 9.78 33.48 17.08
CA LYS A 224 9.64 32.97 18.46
C LYS A 224 8.38 32.08 18.65
N PRO A 225 8.42 31.08 19.56
CA PRO A 225 7.40 30.04 19.71
C PRO A 225 6.08 30.46 20.39
N GLU A 226 5.92 31.72 20.80
CA GLU A 226 4.69 32.23 21.46
C GLU A 226 3.42 32.10 20.60
N ASP A 227 3.56 31.86 19.30
CA ASP A 227 2.47 31.74 18.32
C ASP A 227 2.09 30.27 17.97
N SER A 228 2.70 29.28 18.63
CA SER A 228 2.56 27.86 18.27
C SER A 228 1.18 27.27 18.57
N THR A 229 0.51 27.75 19.63
CA THR A 229 -0.83 27.30 20.04
C THR A 229 -1.90 27.73 19.04
N ASN A 230 -1.84 28.97 18.54
CA ASN A 230 -2.77 29.49 17.51
C ASN A 230 -2.53 28.84 16.13
N ARG A 231 -1.29 28.47 15.81
CA ARG A 231 -0.95 27.76 14.56
C ARG A 231 -1.61 26.39 14.46
N TRP A 232 -1.62 25.62 15.55
CA TRP A 232 -2.26 24.31 15.57
C TRP A 232 -3.78 24.39 15.46
N GLU A 233 -4.42 25.41 16.05
CA GLU A 233 -5.86 25.64 15.90
C GLU A 233 -6.24 26.08 14.47
N GLY A 234 -5.45 26.96 13.85
CA GLY A 234 -5.62 27.36 12.46
C GLY A 234 -5.45 26.19 11.48
N LEU A 235 -4.45 25.33 11.71
CA LEU A 235 -4.25 24.11 10.90
C LEU A 235 -5.37 23.09 11.09
N LYS A 236 -5.89 22.92 12.32
CA LYS A 236 -7.09 22.10 12.57
C LYS A 236 -8.32 22.64 11.83
N LYS A 237 -8.48 23.96 11.70
CA LYS A 237 -9.59 24.59 10.97
C LYS A 237 -9.48 24.38 9.45
N LEU A 238 -8.26 24.48 8.91
CA LEU A 238 -7.95 24.16 7.50
C LEU A 238 -8.14 22.67 7.18
N TRP A 239 -7.68 21.78 8.06
CA TRP A 239 -7.90 20.33 7.91
C TRP A 239 -9.37 19.93 8.05
N ARG A 240 -10.13 20.61 8.93
CA ARG A 240 -11.60 20.44 9.01
C ARG A 240 -12.32 20.88 7.73
N GLY A 241 -11.77 21.88 7.02
CA GLY A 241 -12.27 22.32 5.71
C GLY A 241 -11.94 21.34 4.58
N PHE A 242 -10.83 20.60 4.69
CA PHE A 242 -10.47 19.51 3.77
C PHE A 242 -11.25 18.22 4.03
N SER A 243 -11.66 17.96 5.27
CA SER A 243 -12.60 16.89 5.61
C SER A 243 -14.07 17.24 5.36
N GLY A 244 -14.33 18.34 4.62
CA GLY A 244 -15.67 18.79 4.24
C GLY A 244 -16.26 17.96 3.10
N VAL A 245 -16.52 16.68 3.35
CA VAL A 245 -17.67 16.01 2.73
C VAL A 245 -18.81 16.20 3.73
N LYS A 246 -19.83 16.96 3.32
CA LYS A 246 -21.09 17.10 4.07
C LYS A 246 -21.74 15.74 4.29
#